data_AF-A0A915CX63-F1
#
_entry.id   AF-A0A915CX63-F1
#
_cell.length_a   1.000
_cell.length_b   1.000
_cell.length_c   1.000
_cell.angle_alpha   90.00
_cell.angle_beta   90.00
_cell.angle_gamma   90.00
#
_symmetry.space_group_name_H-M   'P 1'
#
loop_
_entity.id
_entity.type
_entity.pdbx_description
1 polymer ?
#
loop_
_entity_poly.entity_id
_entity_poly.type
_entity_poly.pdbx_seq_one_letter_code
_entity_poly.pdbx_strand_id
1 'polypeptide(L)'
;MRRYTNKCEDAIHDNHAQHMVDNTSQIARLGNRVLMAAKNEADNSEEPSFVQRLNNAASQLHSAIPPMVNHAKQVALDPRDQGNANRWRDANDRLLDTVRGVGDAISGIPNLQHAQQHQQNNQFNNGTTNQPNYGQQQYRAQQTQSPRDTHQAYPSSGHSVVEQVSARGPTEPIVHNRLIIREDIPAPPRPPPPVEISPPPRPPPPPEVDEEEETRAFWERYPLPGASGILSAAHNLHQELRQWSSHENEIVAAAKRMAILMARLSQFVRGEGGTKKDLIDCAKAIADSSEEVTRMAVQLARQCTDIKMRMALLQVCERIPTIATQLKILSTVKATMLGSQGTEEDEEAMQQLVLNAQNLMQSVKDTVRAAEAASIKIRTNSGLRLRWIRKPMWSNF
;
A
#
# COMPACT_ATOMS: atom_id res chain seq x y z
N MET A 1 1.87 30.75 4.35
CA MET A 1 2.97 31.71 4.58
C MET A 1 3.19 32.61 3.37
N ARG A 2 3.45 32.07 2.16
CA ARG A 2 3.63 32.88 0.93
C ARG A 2 2.58 33.97 0.69
N ARG A 3 1.30 33.69 0.93
CA ARG A 3 0.24 34.73 0.85
C ARG A 3 0.50 35.93 1.78
N TYR A 4 0.94 35.69 3.01
CA TYR A 4 1.27 36.76 3.95
C TYR A 4 2.61 37.42 3.61
N THR A 5 3.56 36.68 3.03
CA THR A 5 4.79 37.26 2.45
C THR A 5 4.45 38.29 1.38
N ASN A 6 3.55 37.97 0.43
CA ASN A 6 3.12 38.94 -0.58
C ASN A 6 2.47 40.18 0.04
N LYS A 7 1.63 40.01 1.08
CA LYS A 7 1.03 41.14 1.80
C LYS A 7 2.05 42.01 2.54
N CYS A 8 3.16 41.42 2.99
CA CYS A 8 4.29 42.18 3.55
C CYS A 8 5.02 42.95 2.44
N GLU A 9 5.20 42.37 1.26
CA GLU A 9 5.76 43.09 0.09
C GLU A 9 4.86 44.27 -0.31
N ASP A 10 3.54 44.08 -0.36
CA ASP A 10 2.57 45.15 -0.60
C ASP A 10 2.72 46.26 0.47
N ALA A 11 2.90 45.87 1.74
CA ALA A 11 3.11 46.82 2.84
C ALA A 11 4.43 47.62 2.70
N ILE A 12 5.48 47.01 2.17
CA ILE A 12 6.76 47.67 1.89
C ILE A 12 6.57 48.67 0.74
N HIS A 13 5.92 48.26 -0.34
CA HIS A 13 5.63 49.12 -1.48
C HIS A 13 4.79 50.34 -1.08
N ASP A 14 3.76 50.13 -0.27
CA ASP A 14 2.82 51.15 0.16
C ASP A 14 3.28 51.95 1.40
N ASN A 15 4.49 51.66 1.92
CA ASN A 15 5.06 52.26 3.13
C ASN A 15 4.15 52.12 4.38
N HIS A 16 3.45 51.00 4.48
CA HIS A 16 2.42 50.75 5.49
C HIS A 16 2.95 49.92 6.67
N ALA A 17 3.62 50.59 7.62
CA ALA A 17 4.31 49.96 8.75
C ALA A 17 3.44 49.00 9.58
N GLN A 18 2.20 49.38 9.90
CA GLN A 18 1.30 48.52 10.69
C GLN A 18 0.97 47.21 9.96
N HIS A 19 0.71 47.28 8.65
CA HIS A 19 0.39 46.12 7.84
C HIS A 19 1.59 45.16 7.73
N MET A 20 2.83 45.68 7.71
CA MET A 20 4.05 44.87 7.76
C MET A 20 4.13 44.04 9.06
N VAL A 21 3.87 44.67 10.21
CA VAL A 21 3.92 44.01 11.53
C VAL A 21 2.83 42.95 11.68
N ASP A 22 1.60 43.26 11.26
CA ASP A 22 0.45 42.36 11.38
C ASP A 22 0.63 41.09 10.53
N ASN A 23 1.05 41.24 9.27
CA ASN A 23 1.27 40.10 8.38
C ASN A 23 2.48 39.27 8.80
N THR A 24 3.57 39.90 9.24
CA THR A 24 4.74 39.21 9.82
C THR A 24 4.33 38.37 11.04
N SER A 25 3.48 38.91 11.90
CA SER A 25 2.95 38.19 13.06
C SER A 25 2.16 36.95 12.65
N GLN A 26 1.40 37.00 11.55
CA GLN A 26 0.73 35.82 10.98
C GLN A 26 1.71 34.77 10.46
N ILE A 27 2.80 35.19 9.80
CA ILE A 27 3.86 34.27 9.35
C ILE A 27 4.50 33.57 10.55
N ALA A 28 4.87 34.31 11.60
CA ALA A 28 5.44 33.75 12.81
C ALA A 28 4.49 32.75 13.51
N ARG A 29 3.19 33.09 13.61
CA ARG A 29 2.18 32.17 14.15
C ARG A 29 2.07 30.87 13.35
N LEU A 30 2.07 30.96 12.02
CA LEU A 30 2.09 29.76 11.17
C LEU A 30 3.38 28.95 11.37
N GLY A 31 4.53 29.60 11.54
CA GLY A 31 5.82 28.94 11.80
C GLY A 31 5.78 28.13 13.09
N ASN A 32 5.25 28.73 14.16
CA ASN A 32 5.04 28.05 15.43
C ASN A 32 4.03 26.89 15.32
N ARG A 33 3.00 26.99 14.49
CA ARG A 33 2.07 25.87 14.23
C ARG A 33 2.75 24.69 13.55
N VAL A 34 3.61 24.96 12.56
CA VAL A 34 4.41 23.91 11.90
C VAL A 34 5.36 23.26 12.90
N LEU A 35 6.00 24.04 13.78
CA LEU A 35 6.86 23.51 14.85
C LEU A 35 6.09 22.55 15.77
N MET A 36 4.90 22.95 16.23
CA MET A 36 4.07 22.10 17.09
C MET A 36 3.66 20.80 16.38
N ALA A 37 3.27 20.88 15.10
CA ALA A 37 2.92 19.70 14.32
C ALA A 37 4.13 18.76 14.16
N ALA A 38 5.31 19.29 13.86
CA ALA A 38 6.53 18.50 13.74
C ALA A 38 6.92 17.80 15.05
N LYS A 39 6.82 18.51 16.19
CA LYS A 39 7.06 17.91 17.51
C LYS A 39 6.07 16.79 17.82
N ASN A 40 4.78 17.04 17.62
CA ASN A 40 3.74 16.03 17.85
C ASN A 40 3.94 14.77 16.98
N GLU A 41 4.44 14.94 15.77
CA GLU A 41 4.74 13.82 14.87
C GLU A 41 6.01 13.07 15.28
N ALA A 42 7.04 13.79 15.75
CA ALA A 42 8.22 13.17 16.33
C ALA A 42 7.88 12.37 17.61
N ASP A 43 7.06 12.94 18.50
CA ASP A 43 6.61 12.28 19.74
C ASP A 43 5.73 11.06 19.45
N ASN A 44 5.07 11.00 18.29
CA ASN A 44 4.25 9.87 17.85
C ASN A 44 5.07 8.71 17.24
N SER A 45 6.36 8.91 16.96
CA SER A 45 7.17 7.95 16.22
C SER A 45 8.27 7.32 17.08
N GLU A 46 8.44 6.01 16.98
CA GLU A 46 9.54 5.26 17.60
C GLU A 46 10.73 5.03 16.65
N GLU A 47 10.71 5.63 15.45
CA GLU A 47 11.76 5.45 14.45
C GLU A 47 12.89 6.48 14.67
N PRO A 48 14.09 6.09 15.17
CA PRO A 48 15.08 7.06 15.66
C PRO A 48 15.61 8.01 14.58
N SER A 49 15.78 7.53 13.35
CA SER A 49 16.29 8.34 12.24
C SER A 49 15.24 9.35 11.76
N PHE A 50 13.95 8.99 11.73
CA PHE A 50 12.86 9.93 11.47
C PHE A 50 12.77 10.99 12.55
N VAL A 51 12.74 10.59 13.83
CA VAL A 51 12.67 11.50 14.97
C VAL A 51 13.85 12.49 14.95
N GLN A 52 15.08 12.00 14.71
CA GLN A 52 16.26 12.86 14.62
C GLN A 52 16.17 13.84 13.44
N ARG A 53 15.81 13.37 12.24
CA ARG A 53 15.67 14.24 11.05
C ARG A 53 14.61 15.32 11.27
N LEU A 54 13.47 14.96 11.83
CA LEU A 54 12.36 15.89 12.07
C LEU A 54 12.69 16.91 13.15
N ASN A 55 13.33 16.49 14.24
CA ASN A 55 13.79 17.39 15.31
C ASN A 55 14.86 18.37 14.82
N ASN A 56 15.78 17.92 13.96
CA ASN A 56 16.79 18.80 13.36
C ASN A 56 16.13 19.88 12.49
N ALA A 57 15.19 19.50 11.62
CA ALA A 57 14.45 20.45 10.78
C ALA A 57 13.60 21.42 11.62
N ALA A 58 12.95 20.93 12.68
CA ALA A 58 12.16 21.75 13.59
C ALA A 58 13.03 22.78 14.35
N SER A 59 14.24 22.40 14.79
CA SER A 59 15.21 23.31 15.41
C SER A 59 15.68 24.41 14.46
N GLN A 60 15.92 24.08 13.18
CA GLN A 60 16.26 25.08 12.16
C GLN A 60 15.12 26.08 11.95
N LEU A 61 13.88 25.59 11.84
CA LEU A 61 12.67 26.43 11.76
C LEU A 61 12.54 27.35 12.98
N HIS A 62 12.70 26.80 14.19
CA HIS A 62 12.65 27.59 15.43
C HIS A 62 13.67 28.73 15.43
N SER A 63 14.90 28.48 14.94
CA SER A 63 15.95 29.49 14.87
C SER A 63 15.72 30.57 13.79
N ALA A 64 14.93 30.29 12.75
CA ALA A 64 14.68 31.20 11.65
C ALA A 64 13.56 32.23 11.93
N ILE A 65 12.66 31.96 12.87
CA ILE A 65 11.53 32.84 13.19
C ILE A 65 11.99 34.18 13.81
N PRO A 66 12.85 34.23 14.85
CA PRO A 66 13.20 35.50 15.49
C PRO A 66 13.91 36.51 14.57
N PRO A 67 14.90 36.12 13.74
CA PRO A 67 15.51 37.05 12.78
C PRO A 67 14.49 37.63 11.80
N MET A 68 13.59 36.81 11.25
CA MET A 68 12.54 37.26 10.33
C MET A 68 11.64 38.33 10.98
N VAL A 69 11.20 38.10 12.22
CA VAL A 69 10.36 39.07 12.96
C VAL A 69 11.14 40.34 13.29
N ASN A 70 12.41 40.22 13.68
CA ASN A 70 13.24 41.37 14.03
C ASN A 70 13.54 42.25 12.81
N HIS A 71 13.85 41.65 11.65
CA HIS A 71 14.04 42.42 10.41
C HIS A 71 12.75 43.08 9.95
N ALA A 72 11.59 42.41 10.09
CA ALA A 72 10.30 43.02 9.80
C ALA A 72 10.01 44.26 10.65
N LYS A 73 10.42 44.25 11.94
CA LYS A 73 10.32 45.43 12.80
C LYS A 73 11.19 46.58 12.30
N GLN A 74 12.41 46.30 11.81
CA GLN A 74 13.28 47.34 11.23
C GLN A 74 12.66 47.94 9.97
N VAL A 75 12.07 47.11 9.11
CA VAL A 75 11.30 47.58 7.94
C VAL A 75 10.10 48.44 8.35
N ALA A 76 9.40 48.08 9.42
CA ALA A 76 8.29 48.89 9.92
C ALA A 76 8.72 50.23 10.54
N LEU A 77 9.95 50.31 11.09
CA LEU A 77 10.52 51.55 11.63
C LEU A 77 10.94 52.52 10.51
N ASP A 78 11.49 52.00 9.42
CA ASP A 78 11.83 52.79 8.23
C ASP A 78 11.43 52.05 6.93
N PRO A 79 10.17 52.22 6.48
CA PRO A 79 9.66 51.52 5.29
C PRO A 79 10.32 51.93 3.97
N ARG A 80 10.99 53.08 3.95
CA ARG A 80 11.64 53.60 2.73
C ARG A 80 13.04 53.04 2.55
N ASP A 81 13.63 52.46 3.60
CA ASP A 81 14.94 51.84 3.53
C ASP A 81 14.89 50.46 2.86
N GLN A 82 15.33 50.43 1.60
CA GLN A 82 15.44 49.20 0.81
C GLN A 82 16.46 48.21 1.40
N GLY A 83 17.44 48.67 2.17
CA GLY A 83 18.39 47.79 2.85
C GLY A 83 17.72 46.92 3.92
N ASN A 84 16.83 47.51 4.72
CA ASN A 84 16.03 46.78 5.71
C ASN A 84 15.06 45.81 5.02
N ALA A 85 14.42 46.24 3.93
CA ALA A 85 13.51 45.38 3.16
C ALA A 85 14.23 44.14 2.61
N ASN A 86 15.42 44.31 2.03
CA ASN A 86 16.21 43.19 1.50
C ASN A 86 16.63 42.20 2.60
N ARG A 87 17.10 42.68 3.76
CA ARG A 87 17.44 41.82 4.90
C ARG A 87 16.25 41.02 5.41
N TRP A 88 15.05 41.62 5.42
CA TRP A 88 13.83 40.91 5.76
C TRP A 88 13.47 39.84 4.73
N ARG A 89 13.60 40.13 3.42
CA ARG A 89 13.38 39.15 2.34
C ARG A 89 14.27 37.93 2.51
N ASP A 90 15.57 38.13 2.71
CA ASP A 90 16.53 37.04 2.93
C ASP A 90 16.15 36.19 4.15
N ALA A 91 15.77 36.82 5.26
CA ALA A 91 15.35 36.13 6.48
C ALA A 91 14.01 35.38 6.30
N ASN A 92 13.07 35.96 5.56
CA ASN A 92 11.80 35.33 5.23
C ASN A 92 11.98 34.15 4.27
N ASP A 93 12.84 34.25 3.27
CA ASP A 93 13.14 33.15 2.35
C ASP A 93 13.81 31.99 3.09
N ARG A 94 14.79 32.29 3.95
CA ARG A 94 15.38 31.28 4.85
C ARG A 94 14.32 30.61 5.73
N LEU A 95 13.39 31.37 6.30
CA LEU A 95 12.28 30.80 7.07
C LEU A 95 11.42 29.86 6.20
N LEU A 96 11.03 30.28 5.00
CA LEU A 96 10.24 29.45 4.09
C LEU A 96 10.97 28.17 3.68
N ASP A 97 12.28 28.22 3.50
CA ASP A 97 13.09 27.05 3.19
C ASP A 97 13.23 26.11 4.38
N THR A 98 13.37 26.61 5.60
CA THR A 98 13.32 25.75 6.80
C THR A 98 11.96 25.07 6.99
N VAL A 99 10.85 25.76 6.67
CA VAL A 99 9.49 25.16 6.66
C VAL A 99 9.39 24.05 5.61
N ARG A 100 9.99 24.26 4.43
CA ARG A 100 10.07 23.21 3.40
C ARG A 100 10.89 22.02 3.87
N GLY A 101 12.03 22.27 4.52
CA GLY A 101 12.88 21.24 5.11
C GLY A 101 12.17 20.38 6.15
N VAL A 102 11.25 20.95 6.94
CA VAL A 102 10.35 20.17 7.82
C VAL A 102 9.44 19.25 7.02
N GLY A 103 8.88 19.72 5.90
CA GLY A 103 8.09 18.89 4.99
C GLY A 103 8.90 17.75 4.38
N ASP A 104 10.10 18.03 3.89
CA ASP A 104 11.01 17.02 3.32
C ASP A 104 11.40 15.96 4.36
N ALA A 105 11.64 16.39 5.61
CA ALA A 105 11.94 15.49 6.72
C ALA A 105 10.79 14.51 7.00
N ILE A 106 9.53 14.99 6.96
CA ILE A 106 8.32 14.17 7.13
C ILE A 106 8.15 13.19 5.95
N SER A 107 8.33 13.66 4.72
CA SER A 107 8.16 12.82 3.51
C SER A 107 9.28 11.79 3.32
N GLY A 108 10.40 11.89 4.05
CA GLY A 108 11.53 10.98 3.88
C GLY A 108 12.32 11.21 2.59
N ILE A 109 12.10 12.33 1.90
CA ILE A 109 12.82 12.68 0.67
C ILE A 109 14.12 13.36 1.09
N PRO A 110 15.30 12.79 0.79
CA PRO A 110 16.56 13.50 1.02
C PRO A 110 16.59 14.75 0.13
N ASN A 111 16.75 15.91 0.76
CA ASN A 111 16.87 17.17 0.05
C ASN A 111 18.23 17.20 -0.68
N LEU A 112 18.22 16.82 -1.97
CA LEU A 112 19.40 16.75 -2.85
C LEU A 112 20.15 18.09 -3.01
N GLN A 113 19.55 19.21 -2.59
CA GLN A 113 20.16 20.55 -2.75
C GLN A 113 21.21 20.90 -1.69
N HIS A 114 21.24 20.22 -0.53
CA HIS A 114 22.18 20.56 0.56
C HIS A 114 23.45 19.70 0.60
N ALA A 115 23.52 18.62 -0.20
CA ALA A 115 24.69 17.74 -0.25
C ALA A 115 25.89 18.36 -1.00
N GLN A 116 25.70 19.42 -1.79
CA GLN A 116 26.78 20.03 -2.59
C GLN A 116 27.63 21.06 -1.83
N GLN A 117 27.21 21.55 -0.66
CA GLN A 117 27.98 22.57 0.07
C GLN A 117 29.02 22.00 1.06
N HIS A 118 28.99 20.71 1.39
CA HIS A 118 29.94 20.12 2.35
C HIS A 118 31.18 19.47 1.71
N GLN A 119 31.32 19.49 0.38
CA GLN A 119 32.52 18.96 -0.30
C GLN A 119 33.58 20.02 -0.66
N GLN A 120 33.31 21.32 -0.47
CA GLN A 120 34.22 22.36 -0.98
C GLN A 120 35.32 22.79 0.00
N ASN A 121 35.41 22.22 1.21
CA ASN A 121 36.36 22.68 2.24
C ASN A 121 37.47 21.69 2.62
N ASN A 122 37.72 20.65 1.83
CA ASN A 122 38.79 19.68 2.12
C ASN A 122 39.81 19.47 0.99
N GLN A 123 40.00 20.44 0.08
CA GLN A 123 41.00 20.38 -0.98
C GLN A 123 42.21 21.31 -0.71
N PHE A 124 42.93 21.07 0.38
CA PHE A 124 44.32 21.53 0.49
C PHE A 124 45.15 20.58 1.35
N ASN A 125 45.46 19.37 0.85
CA ASN A 125 46.84 18.89 0.87
C ASN A 125 47.05 17.67 -0.05
N ASN A 126 48.22 17.65 -0.68
CA ASN A 126 48.61 16.81 -1.81
C ASN A 126 49.21 15.45 -1.35
N GLY A 127 49.07 14.40 -2.17
CA GLY A 127 49.84 13.15 -1.99
C GLY A 127 49.31 11.90 -2.71
N THR A 128 49.46 11.85 -4.05
CA THR A 128 49.74 10.68 -4.93
C THR A 128 49.19 9.28 -4.57
N THR A 129 48.46 8.64 -5.50
CA THR A 129 48.95 7.56 -6.40
C THR A 129 47.81 6.90 -7.24
N ASN A 130 48.03 6.85 -8.57
CA ASN A 130 47.55 5.96 -9.64
C ASN A 130 46.11 5.39 -9.69
N GLN A 131 45.41 5.66 -10.81
CA GLN A 131 44.93 4.63 -11.75
C GLN A 131 44.51 5.21 -13.12
N PRO A 132 44.52 4.43 -14.22
CA PRO A 132 44.61 4.93 -15.59
C PRO A 132 43.28 5.01 -16.38
N ASN A 133 43.38 5.92 -17.36
CA ASN A 133 42.48 6.43 -18.38
C ASN A 133 41.98 5.41 -19.42
N TYR A 134 40.72 5.56 -19.87
CA TYR A 134 40.26 5.15 -21.22
C TYR A 134 39.28 6.17 -21.83
N GLY A 135 39.80 6.98 -22.76
CA GLY A 135 39.32 7.16 -24.14
C GLY A 135 37.89 7.65 -24.42
N GLN A 136 37.77 8.95 -24.71
CA GLN A 136 36.65 9.58 -25.44
C GLN A 136 36.84 9.52 -26.97
N GLN A 137 35.74 9.45 -27.74
CA GLN A 137 35.54 10.15 -29.04
C GLN A 137 34.07 9.98 -29.49
N GLN A 138 33.23 11.02 -29.40
CA GLN A 138 32.91 12.07 -30.40
C GLN A 138 32.17 11.57 -31.65
N TYR A 139 30.88 11.93 -31.77
CA TYR A 139 30.17 12.04 -33.05
C TYR A 139 29.42 13.37 -33.16
N ARG A 140 29.52 13.93 -34.37
CA ARG A 140 29.17 15.28 -34.84
C ARG A 140 27.71 15.34 -35.29
N ALA A 141 26.96 16.33 -34.82
CA ALA A 141 25.60 16.64 -35.28
C ALA A 141 25.61 17.55 -36.51
N GLN A 142 24.74 17.28 -37.49
CA GLN A 142 24.30 18.26 -38.48
C GLN A 142 22.77 18.29 -38.52
N GLN A 143 22.27 19.52 -38.60
CA GLN A 143 20.88 19.96 -38.63
C GLN A 143 20.18 19.53 -39.92
N THR A 144 18.84 19.38 -39.92
CA THR A 144 17.89 20.37 -40.47
C THR A 144 16.45 19.82 -40.58
N GLN A 145 15.52 20.61 -40.04
CA GLN A 145 14.20 21.00 -40.58
C GLN A 145 13.07 19.97 -40.77
N SER A 146 12.01 20.16 -39.98
CA SER A 146 10.61 19.82 -40.26
C SER A 146 10.00 20.83 -41.26
N PRO A 147 8.85 20.56 -41.94
CA PRO A 147 7.56 20.85 -41.28
C PRO A 147 6.30 20.06 -41.76
N ARG A 148 5.28 20.01 -40.87
CA ARG A 148 3.81 20.15 -41.11
C ARG A 148 3.10 19.14 -42.04
N ASP A 149 1.85 18.71 -41.85
CA ASP A 149 0.74 19.08 -40.97
C ASP A 149 -0.35 17.97 -41.04
N THR A 150 -1.20 17.92 -40.00
CA THR A 150 -2.66 17.62 -40.02
C THR A 150 -3.29 16.21 -40.06
N HIS A 151 -4.14 16.02 -39.02
CA HIS A 151 -5.48 15.40 -38.94
C HIS A 151 -5.70 13.88 -38.72
N GLN A 152 -6.11 13.58 -37.47
CA GLN A 152 -7.33 12.86 -37.03
C GLN A 152 -7.86 11.65 -37.85
N ALA A 153 -7.97 10.48 -37.19
CA ALA A 153 -9.24 9.79 -36.84
C ALA A 153 -9.03 8.28 -36.55
N TYR A 154 -9.63 7.78 -35.48
CA TYR A 154 -9.96 6.35 -35.29
C TYR A 154 -11.23 6.02 -36.12
N PRO A 155 -11.63 4.76 -36.45
CA PRO A 155 -11.42 3.54 -35.66
C PRO A 155 -11.28 2.18 -36.43
N SER A 156 -11.12 1.11 -35.62
CA SER A 156 -11.72 -0.24 -35.78
C SER A 156 -10.90 -1.40 -36.37
N SER A 157 -10.75 -2.42 -35.50
CA SER A 157 -10.77 -3.88 -35.68
C SER A 157 -9.96 -4.57 -36.80
N GLY A 158 -9.07 -5.48 -36.39
CA GLY A 158 -8.47 -6.48 -37.26
C GLY A 158 -7.43 -7.34 -36.56
N HIS A 159 -7.65 -8.65 -36.58
CA HIS A 159 -6.82 -9.71 -36.00
C HIS A 159 -5.39 -9.82 -36.60
N SER A 160 -4.49 -10.41 -35.79
CA SER A 160 -3.30 -11.22 -36.17
C SER A 160 -2.08 -10.52 -36.79
N VAL A 161 -0.92 -10.69 -36.16
CA VAL A 161 0.38 -10.49 -36.82
C VAL A 161 1.17 -11.80 -36.80
N VAL A 162 1.14 -12.48 -37.94
CA VAL A 162 2.15 -13.45 -38.38
C VAL A 162 3.12 -12.69 -39.29
N GLU A 163 4.42 -12.85 -39.08
CA GLU A 163 5.49 -12.19 -39.83
C GLU A 163 5.52 -12.65 -41.30
N GLN A 164 5.43 -11.72 -42.26
CA GLN A 164 5.46 -11.99 -43.69
C GLN A 164 6.87 -11.81 -44.28
N VAL A 165 7.39 -12.85 -44.93
CA VAL A 165 8.61 -12.81 -45.76
C VAL A 165 8.22 -12.88 -47.25
N SER A 166 8.82 -12.02 -48.09
CA SER A 166 8.50 -11.91 -49.52
C SER A 166 9.11 -13.02 -50.38
N ALA A 167 8.32 -13.58 -51.31
CA ALA A 167 8.73 -14.63 -52.25
C ALA A 167 9.53 -14.08 -53.46
N ARG A 168 10.60 -14.77 -53.87
CA ARG A 168 11.33 -14.52 -55.13
C ARG A 168 10.95 -15.57 -56.19
N GLY A 169 10.82 -15.10 -57.44
CA GLY A 169 10.35 -15.90 -58.58
C GLY A 169 11.37 -16.87 -59.20
N PRO A 170 10.92 -17.78 -60.09
CA PRO A 170 11.70 -18.89 -60.62
C PRO A 170 12.63 -18.48 -61.78
N THR A 171 13.80 -19.11 -61.87
CA THR A 171 14.73 -19.00 -63.02
C THR A 171 14.63 -20.23 -63.93
N GLU A 172 14.95 -20.02 -65.21
CA GLU A 172 14.63 -20.86 -66.38
C GLU A 172 15.34 -22.23 -66.47
N PRO A 173 14.82 -23.18 -67.27
CA PRO A 173 15.25 -24.58 -67.25
C PRO A 173 16.34 -24.88 -68.29
N ILE A 174 17.34 -25.69 -67.91
CA ILE A 174 18.27 -26.33 -68.85
C ILE A 174 17.95 -27.82 -68.92
N VAL A 175 17.63 -28.28 -70.13
CA VAL A 175 17.33 -29.67 -70.49
C VAL A 175 18.62 -30.40 -70.86
N HIS A 176 18.82 -31.62 -70.34
CA HIS A 176 19.68 -32.62 -70.99
C HIS A 176 18.90 -33.92 -71.17
N ASN A 177 18.98 -34.46 -72.39
CA ASN A 177 18.15 -35.54 -72.91
C ASN A 177 18.95 -36.87 -72.94
N ARG A 178 18.26 -37.98 -72.64
CA ARG A 178 18.56 -39.41 -72.91
C ARG A 178 19.45 -40.26 -71.96
N LEU A 179 18.73 -41.12 -71.22
CA LEU A 179 18.80 -42.59 -71.09
C LEU A 179 20.11 -43.27 -70.64
N ILE A 180 20.19 -43.65 -69.36
CA ILE A 180 20.81 -44.89 -68.88
C ILE A 180 19.93 -45.52 -67.77
N ILE A 181 19.84 -46.84 -67.85
CA ILE A 181 19.08 -47.82 -67.06
C ILE A 181 19.54 -47.85 -65.59
N ARG A 182 18.61 -48.17 -64.67
CA ARG A 182 18.85 -48.42 -63.23
C ARG A 182 19.93 -49.47 -63.00
N GLU A 183 20.90 -49.16 -62.15
CA GLU A 183 21.47 -50.14 -61.20
C GLU A 183 21.14 -49.67 -59.78
N ASP A 184 20.48 -50.54 -59.03
CA ASP A 184 20.06 -50.32 -57.64
C ASP A 184 21.27 -50.34 -56.69
N ILE A 185 21.70 -49.16 -56.21
CA ILE A 185 22.55 -49.06 -55.03
C ILE A 185 21.63 -48.82 -53.82
N PRO A 186 21.53 -49.74 -52.84
CA PRO A 186 20.77 -49.49 -51.63
C PRO A 186 21.41 -48.33 -50.85
N ALA A 187 20.63 -47.27 -50.60
CA ALA A 187 21.08 -46.17 -49.75
C ALA A 187 21.34 -46.68 -48.31
N PRO A 188 22.43 -46.27 -47.65
CA PRO A 188 22.72 -46.69 -46.28
C PRO A 188 21.61 -46.23 -45.32
N PRO A 189 21.23 -47.06 -44.33
CA PRO A 189 20.16 -46.71 -43.40
C PRO A 189 20.52 -45.47 -42.59
N ARG A 190 19.55 -44.55 -42.47
CA ARG A 190 19.68 -43.30 -41.73
C ARG A 190 19.85 -43.61 -40.24
N PRO A 191 20.81 -42.98 -39.52
CA PRO A 191 20.99 -43.21 -38.08
C PRO A 191 19.74 -42.83 -37.29
N PRO A 192 19.44 -43.53 -36.18
CA PRO A 192 18.27 -43.23 -35.37
C PRO A 192 18.39 -41.83 -34.74
N PRO A 193 17.27 -41.11 -34.56
CA PRO A 193 17.27 -39.79 -33.94
C PRO A 193 17.79 -39.87 -32.49
N PRO A 194 18.39 -38.78 -31.95
CA PRO A 194 18.85 -38.75 -30.58
C PRO A 194 17.70 -39.10 -29.63
N VAL A 195 17.95 -39.99 -28.67
CA VAL A 195 16.97 -40.32 -27.63
C VAL A 195 16.64 -39.02 -26.89
N GLU A 196 15.39 -38.59 -27.01
CA GLU A 196 14.86 -37.43 -26.31
C GLU A 196 14.92 -37.75 -24.81
N ILE A 197 15.93 -37.21 -24.11
CA ILE A 197 15.97 -37.25 -22.65
C ILE A 197 14.87 -36.28 -22.22
N SER A 198 13.65 -36.79 -22.10
CA SER A 198 12.52 -36.05 -21.57
C SER A 198 12.89 -35.49 -20.20
N PRO A 199 12.60 -34.21 -19.90
CA PRO A 199 12.80 -33.66 -18.57
C PRO A 199 12.07 -34.54 -17.56
N PRO A 200 12.63 -34.74 -16.34
CA PRO A 200 12.01 -35.61 -15.36
C PRO A 200 10.54 -35.23 -15.19
N PRO A 201 9.62 -36.21 -15.13
CA PRO A 201 8.20 -35.92 -14.98
C PRO A 201 8.03 -35.04 -13.75
N ARG A 202 7.47 -33.85 -13.96
CA ARG A 202 7.17 -32.93 -12.88
C ARG A 202 6.29 -33.73 -11.90
N PRO A 203 6.70 -33.88 -10.62
CA PRO A 203 5.82 -34.49 -9.63
C PRO A 203 4.48 -33.77 -9.69
N PRO A 204 3.34 -34.49 -9.53
CA PRO A 204 2.06 -33.81 -9.46
C PRO A 204 2.20 -32.69 -8.42
N PRO A 205 1.85 -31.44 -8.76
CA PRO A 205 1.83 -30.40 -7.76
C PRO A 205 1.03 -30.94 -6.57
N PRO A 206 1.44 -30.64 -5.32
CA PRO A 206 0.58 -30.91 -4.17
C PRO A 206 -0.83 -30.45 -4.53
N PRO A 207 -1.90 -31.13 -4.09
CA PRO A 207 -3.22 -30.53 -4.15
C PRO A 207 -3.15 -29.25 -3.32
N GLU A 208 -2.78 -28.14 -3.96
CA GLU A 208 -3.12 -26.80 -3.54
C GLU A 208 -4.63 -26.78 -3.65
N VAL A 209 -5.31 -27.25 -2.61
CA VAL A 209 -6.63 -26.71 -2.32
C VAL A 209 -6.38 -25.23 -2.10
N ASP A 210 -6.54 -24.45 -3.16
CA ASP A 210 -6.48 -23.01 -3.08
C ASP A 210 -7.59 -22.61 -2.11
N GLU A 211 -7.20 -22.28 -0.87
CA GLU A 211 -8.14 -21.86 0.18
C GLU A 211 -9.01 -20.69 -0.32
N GLU A 212 -8.52 -19.90 -1.27
CA GLU A 212 -9.30 -18.87 -1.94
C GLU A 212 -10.34 -19.41 -2.91
N GLU A 213 -10.03 -20.48 -3.66
CA GLU A 213 -10.98 -21.19 -4.52
C GLU A 213 -12.06 -21.88 -3.70
N GLU A 214 -11.71 -22.53 -2.58
CA GLU A 214 -12.70 -23.10 -1.66
C GLU A 214 -13.61 -22.03 -1.06
N THR A 215 -13.03 -20.89 -0.67
CA THR A 215 -13.79 -19.74 -0.20
C THR A 215 -14.74 -19.25 -1.30
N ARG A 216 -14.26 -19.10 -2.54
CA ARG A 216 -15.07 -18.67 -3.68
C ARG A 216 -16.21 -19.66 -3.95
N ALA A 217 -15.89 -20.94 -4.06
CA ALA A 217 -16.85 -22.00 -4.31
C ALA A 217 -17.92 -22.10 -3.22
N PHE A 218 -17.56 -21.85 -1.95
CA PHE A 218 -18.52 -21.77 -0.86
C PHE A 218 -19.54 -20.64 -1.12
N TRP A 219 -19.08 -19.43 -1.42
CA TRP A 219 -19.96 -18.27 -1.61
C TRP A 219 -20.73 -18.28 -2.94
N GLU A 220 -20.25 -18.97 -3.98
CA GLU A 220 -21.01 -19.19 -5.23
C GLU A 220 -22.17 -20.16 -5.04
N ARG A 221 -21.98 -21.21 -4.22
CA ARG A 221 -23.01 -22.22 -3.95
C ARG A 221 -24.03 -21.78 -2.92
N TYR A 222 -23.73 -20.73 -2.16
CA TYR A 222 -24.57 -20.28 -1.05
C TYR A 222 -25.69 -19.35 -1.57
N PRO A 223 -26.97 -19.75 -1.53
CA PRO A 223 -28.06 -18.91 -2.01
C PRO A 223 -28.18 -17.65 -1.12
N LEU A 224 -28.20 -16.47 -1.75
CA LEU A 224 -28.35 -15.16 -1.10
C LEU A 224 -29.76 -14.51 -1.16
N PRO A 225 -30.90 -15.22 -1.28
CA PRO A 225 -32.19 -14.53 -1.19
C PRO A 225 -32.50 -14.15 0.26
N GLY A 226 -32.49 -12.86 0.58
CA GLY A 226 -32.96 -12.32 1.86
C GLY A 226 -32.01 -12.52 3.05
N ALA A 227 -30.70 -12.30 2.87
CA ALA A 227 -29.70 -12.43 3.94
C ALA A 227 -30.05 -11.57 5.18
N SER A 228 -30.62 -12.21 6.20
CA SER A 228 -31.00 -11.61 7.47
C SER A 228 -30.25 -12.26 8.65
N GLY A 229 -29.97 -11.47 9.68
CA GLY A 229 -29.32 -11.95 10.90
C GLY A 229 -27.84 -12.31 10.71
N ILE A 230 -27.44 -13.50 11.20
CA ILE A 230 -26.04 -13.97 11.25
C ILE A 230 -25.40 -14.02 9.85
N LEU A 231 -26.15 -14.49 8.84
CA LEU A 231 -25.64 -14.59 7.47
C LEU A 231 -25.25 -13.22 6.88
N SER A 232 -26.01 -12.17 7.20
CA SER A 232 -25.67 -10.80 6.78
C SER A 232 -24.33 -10.36 7.37
N ALA A 233 -24.08 -10.65 8.66
CA ALA A 233 -22.81 -10.35 9.32
C ALA A 233 -21.63 -11.07 8.65
N ALA A 234 -21.80 -12.36 8.35
CA ALA A 234 -20.81 -13.16 7.63
C ALA A 234 -20.50 -12.59 6.24
N HIS A 235 -21.54 -12.25 5.49
CA HIS A 235 -21.40 -11.70 4.14
C HIS A 235 -20.73 -10.32 4.14
N ASN A 236 -21.07 -9.45 5.09
CA ASN A 236 -20.44 -8.13 5.24
C ASN A 236 -18.93 -8.22 5.52
N LEU A 237 -18.50 -9.19 6.32
CA LEU A 237 -17.09 -9.47 6.52
C LEU A 237 -16.45 -9.99 5.23
N HIS A 238 -17.06 -10.98 4.58
CA HIS A 238 -16.56 -11.54 3.32
C HIS A 238 -16.38 -10.47 2.22
N GLN A 239 -17.35 -9.56 2.04
CA GLN A 239 -17.26 -8.49 1.06
C GLN A 239 -16.04 -7.57 1.28
N GLU A 240 -15.69 -7.29 2.53
CA GLU A 240 -14.49 -6.51 2.85
C GLU A 240 -13.22 -7.29 2.58
N LEU A 241 -13.22 -8.60 2.85
CA LEU A 241 -12.04 -9.44 2.74
C LEU A 241 -11.74 -9.90 1.32
N ARG A 242 -12.75 -9.99 0.44
CA ARG A 242 -12.58 -10.52 -0.93
C ARG A 242 -11.58 -9.72 -1.76
N GLN A 243 -11.43 -8.42 -1.47
CA GLN A 243 -10.50 -7.52 -2.15
C GLN A 243 -9.03 -7.79 -1.79
N TRP A 244 -8.77 -8.59 -0.76
CA TRP A 244 -7.44 -8.89 -0.24
C TRP A 244 -7.02 -10.31 -0.60
N SER A 245 -5.79 -10.48 -1.09
CA SER A 245 -5.15 -11.80 -1.18
C SER A 245 -4.85 -12.31 0.22
N SER A 246 -5.11 -13.60 0.47
CA SER A 246 -4.66 -14.28 1.70
C SER A 246 -3.25 -14.85 1.59
N HIS A 247 -2.63 -14.80 0.40
CA HIS A 247 -1.27 -15.28 0.21
C HIS A 247 -0.28 -14.46 1.04
N GLU A 248 0.48 -15.11 1.92
CA GLU A 248 1.37 -14.47 2.90
C GLU A 248 0.65 -13.44 3.80
N ASN A 249 -0.64 -13.65 4.09
CA ASN A 249 -1.43 -12.82 4.99
C ASN A 249 -2.40 -13.65 5.83
N GLU A 250 -1.86 -14.19 6.92
CA GLU A 250 -2.61 -15.03 7.86
C GLU A 250 -3.77 -14.29 8.53
N ILE A 251 -3.68 -12.96 8.73
CA ILE A 251 -4.80 -12.15 9.28
C ILE A 251 -6.00 -12.23 8.34
N VAL A 252 -5.77 -12.03 7.04
CA VAL A 252 -6.82 -12.12 6.01
C VAL A 252 -7.30 -13.56 5.87
N ALA A 253 -6.40 -14.56 5.89
CA ALA A 253 -6.77 -15.98 5.80
C ALA A 253 -7.69 -16.40 6.95
N ALA A 254 -7.31 -16.11 8.20
CA ALA A 254 -8.12 -16.40 9.38
C ALA A 254 -9.46 -15.65 9.34
N ALA A 255 -9.48 -14.37 8.96
CA ALA A 255 -10.73 -13.62 8.83
C ALA A 255 -11.67 -14.18 7.74
N LYS A 256 -11.13 -14.69 6.62
CA LYS A 256 -11.91 -15.37 5.57
C LYS A 256 -12.52 -16.67 6.10
N ARG A 257 -11.74 -17.47 6.85
CA ARG A 257 -12.23 -18.66 7.56
C ARG A 257 -13.37 -18.32 8.52
N MET A 258 -13.25 -17.24 9.29
CA MET A 258 -14.31 -16.76 10.18
C MET A 258 -15.61 -16.43 9.44
N ALA A 259 -15.54 -15.80 8.27
CA ALA A 259 -16.73 -15.48 7.48
C ALA A 259 -17.46 -16.75 7.00
N ILE A 260 -16.73 -17.78 6.56
CA ILE A 260 -17.31 -19.07 6.15
C ILE A 260 -17.94 -19.78 7.36
N LEU A 261 -17.22 -19.85 8.48
CA LEU A 261 -17.72 -20.49 9.70
C LEU A 261 -18.97 -19.77 10.24
N MET A 262 -19.01 -18.43 10.16
CA MET A 262 -20.17 -17.65 10.58
C MET A 262 -21.39 -17.90 9.67
N ALA A 263 -21.18 -18.07 8.36
CA ALA A 263 -22.24 -18.49 7.45
C ALA A 263 -22.77 -19.89 7.79
N ARG A 264 -21.88 -20.86 8.09
CA ARG A 264 -22.26 -22.20 8.57
C ARG A 264 -23.02 -22.15 9.90
N LEU A 265 -22.58 -21.31 10.84
CA LEU A 265 -23.29 -21.10 12.10
C LEU A 265 -24.73 -20.64 11.85
N SER A 266 -24.96 -19.77 10.87
CA SER A 266 -26.31 -19.36 10.48
C SER A 266 -27.19 -20.52 10.01
N GLN A 267 -26.63 -21.57 9.40
CA GLN A 267 -27.39 -22.77 8.98
C GLN A 267 -27.78 -23.60 10.20
N PHE A 268 -26.81 -23.91 11.05
CA PHE A 268 -27.01 -24.71 12.26
C PHE A 268 -28.05 -24.08 13.21
N VAL A 269 -28.02 -22.75 13.34
CA VAL A 269 -28.94 -22.02 14.21
C VAL A 269 -30.38 -22.00 13.68
N ARG A 270 -30.57 -22.09 12.34
CA ARG A 270 -31.90 -22.23 11.71
C ARG A 270 -32.43 -23.67 11.75
N GLY A 271 -31.62 -24.63 12.18
CA GLY A 271 -31.94 -26.06 12.10
C GLY A 271 -31.81 -26.63 10.68
N GLU A 272 -31.29 -25.84 9.74
CA GLU A 272 -31.06 -26.24 8.35
C GLU A 272 -29.72 -26.97 8.26
N GLY A 273 -29.70 -28.23 8.70
CA GLY A 273 -28.52 -29.10 8.68
C GLY A 273 -27.74 -29.10 10.00
N GLY A 274 -26.97 -30.17 10.21
CA GLY A 274 -26.13 -30.39 11.39
C GLY A 274 -26.86 -30.80 12.67
N THR A 275 -26.09 -31.19 13.67
CA THR A 275 -26.53 -31.57 15.01
C THR A 275 -26.25 -30.44 16.02
N LYS A 276 -26.82 -30.54 17.23
CA LYS A 276 -26.48 -29.65 18.36
C LYS A 276 -24.97 -29.58 18.61
N LYS A 277 -24.28 -30.71 18.39
CA LYS A 277 -22.83 -30.82 18.51
C LYS A 277 -22.12 -30.00 17.44
N ASP A 278 -22.57 -30.08 16.19
CA ASP A 278 -21.98 -29.33 15.08
C ASP A 278 -22.13 -27.81 15.26
N LEU A 279 -23.26 -27.35 15.82
CA LEU A 279 -23.45 -25.95 16.19
C LEU A 279 -22.38 -25.49 17.20
N ILE A 280 -22.21 -26.24 18.29
CA ILE A 280 -21.25 -25.91 19.35
C ILE A 280 -19.81 -25.97 18.82
N ASP A 281 -19.47 -26.98 18.03
CA ASP A 281 -18.12 -27.14 17.48
C ASP A 281 -17.82 -26.06 16.43
N CYS A 282 -18.81 -25.61 15.67
CA CYS A 282 -18.68 -24.45 14.78
C CYS A 282 -18.39 -23.15 15.58
N ALA A 283 -19.09 -22.92 16.69
CA ALA A 283 -18.85 -21.76 17.55
C ALA A 283 -17.44 -21.77 18.17
N LYS A 284 -16.92 -22.95 18.54
CA LYS A 284 -15.53 -23.10 19.00
C LYS A 284 -14.54 -22.78 17.88
N ALA A 285 -14.75 -23.31 16.67
CA ALA A 285 -13.89 -23.01 15.53
C ALA A 285 -13.86 -21.51 15.18
N ILE A 286 -14.98 -20.80 15.31
CA ILE A 286 -15.02 -19.33 15.16
C ILE A 286 -14.17 -18.66 16.24
N ALA A 287 -14.28 -19.10 17.49
CA ALA A 287 -13.51 -18.56 18.60
C ALA A 287 -11.99 -18.77 18.40
N ASP A 288 -11.57 -19.98 18.01
CA ASP A 288 -10.17 -20.33 17.75
C ASP A 288 -9.60 -19.47 16.60
N SER A 289 -10.35 -19.34 15.50
CA SER A 289 -9.95 -18.47 14.38
C SER A 289 -9.91 -16.99 14.77
N SER A 290 -10.76 -16.53 15.70
CA SER A 290 -10.74 -15.15 16.21
C SER A 290 -9.55 -14.87 17.12
N GLU A 291 -9.11 -15.87 17.88
CA GLU A 291 -7.90 -15.82 18.70
C GLU A 291 -6.67 -15.67 17.82
N GLU A 292 -6.63 -16.39 16.71
CA GLU A 292 -5.55 -16.28 15.72
C GLU A 292 -5.44 -14.86 15.15
N VAL A 293 -6.56 -14.27 14.69
CA VAL A 293 -6.63 -12.87 14.24
C VAL A 293 -6.10 -11.93 15.32
N THR A 294 -6.56 -12.08 16.57
CA THR A 294 -6.15 -11.23 17.69
C THR A 294 -4.65 -11.36 17.97
N ARG A 295 -4.12 -12.58 18.01
CA ARG A 295 -2.70 -12.86 18.26
C ARG A 295 -1.81 -12.18 17.22
N MET A 296 -2.17 -12.29 15.94
CA MET A 296 -1.40 -11.70 14.85
C MET A 296 -1.52 -10.18 14.81
N ALA A 297 -2.71 -9.63 15.07
CA ALA A 297 -2.91 -8.19 15.21
C ALA A 297 -2.04 -7.61 16.33
N VAL A 298 -1.95 -8.27 17.49
CA VAL A 298 -1.08 -7.86 18.60
C VAL A 298 0.40 -7.95 18.22
N GLN A 299 0.83 -9.00 17.51
CA GLN A 299 2.21 -9.11 17.03
C GLN A 299 2.56 -7.97 16.06
N LEU A 300 1.68 -7.66 15.12
CA LEU A 300 1.81 -6.54 14.19
C LEU A 300 1.88 -5.21 14.94
N ALA A 301 0.98 -4.98 15.90
CA ALA A 301 0.95 -3.78 16.72
C ALA A 301 2.29 -3.55 17.44
N ARG A 302 2.91 -4.60 17.98
CA ARG A 302 4.23 -4.52 18.65
C ARG A 302 5.36 -4.09 17.72
N GLN A 303 5.24 -4.38 16.43
CA GLN A 303 6.23 -4.01 15.42
C GLN A 303 5.94 -2.65 14.77
N CYS A 304 4.77 -2.05 15.04
CA CYS A 304 4.42 -0.73 14.55
C CYS A 304 5.19 0.36 15.30
N THR A 305 5.86 1.24 14.56
CA THR A 305 6.62 2.38 15.08
C THR A 305 5.76 3.61 15.29
N ASP A 306 4.54 3.66 14.74
CA ASP A 306 3.60 4.75 14.96
C ASP A 306 2.72 4.44 16.18
N ILE A 307 2.84 5.28 17.21
CA ILE A 307 2.19 5.06 18.51
C ILE A 307 0.67 5.10 18.38
N LYS A 308 0.12 6.10 17.69
CA LYS A 308 -1.34 6.23 17.48
C LYS A 308 -1.90 5.06 16.69
N MET A 309 -1.25 4.65 15.60
CA MET A 309 -1.71 3.51 14.80
C MET A 309 -1.66 2.21 15.60
N ARG A 310 -0.60 2.01 16.39
CA ARG A 310 -0.47 0.88 17.31
C ARG A 310 -1.60 0.84 18.34
N MET A 311 -1.87 1.97 19.01
CA MET A 311 -2.94 2.05 20.01
C MET A 311 -4.31 1.79 19.38
N ALA A 312 -4.57 2.37 18.20
CA ALA A 312 -5.82 2.14 17.47
C ALA A 312 -6.03 0.65 17.16
N LEU A 313 -4.99 -0.06 16.70
CA LEU A 313 -5.04 -1.50 16.44
C LEU A 313 -5.28 -2.33 17.70
N LEU A 314 -4.62 -2.00 18.81
CA LEU A 314 -4.81 -2.71 20.09
C LEU A 314 -6.24 -2.53 20.64
N GLN A 315 -6.76 -1.30 20.59
CA GLN A 315 -8.10 -0.97 21.09
C GLN A 315 -9.22 -1.70 20.32
N VAL A 316 -9.04 -1.89 19.01
CA VAL A 316 -10.03 -2.63 18.22
C VAL A 316 -9.94 -4.15 18.46
N CYS A 317 -8.72 -4.72 18.50
CA CYS A 317 -8.57 -6.17 18.61
C CYS A 317 -8.82 -6.71 20.02
N GLU A 318 -8.63 -5.92 21.09
CA GLU A 318 -8.87 -6.35 22.48
C GLU A 318 -10.35 -6.72 22.78
N ARG A 319 -11.28 -6.25 21.93
CA ARG A 319 -12.71 -6.57 22.06
C ARG A 319 -13.05 -8.00 21.62
N ILE A 320 -12.26 -8.56 20.71
CA ILE A 320 -12.54 -9.85 20.06
C ILE A 320 -12.65 -11.01 21.07
N PRO A 321 -11.70 -11.19 22.02
CA PRO A 321 -11.76 -12.32 22.96
C PRO A 321 -13.04 -12.37 23.81
N THR A 322 -13.52 -11.21 24.25
CA THR A 322 -14.77 -11.11 25.05
C THR A 322 -15.99 -11.48 24.21
N ILE A 323 -16.09 -10.94 22.99
CA ILE A 323 -17.22 -11.21 22.09
C ILE A 323 -17.23 -12.69 21.67
N ALA A 324 -16.05 -13.29 21.40
CA ALA A 324 -15.92 -14.70 21.06
C ALA A 324 -16.33 -15.62 22.23
N THR A 325 -16.02 -15.23 23.47
CA THR A 325 -16.48 -15.95 24.66
C THR A 325 -18.00 -15.91 24.79
N GLN A 326 -18.61 -14.75 24.57
CA GLN A 326 -20.08 -14.61 24.52
C GLN A 326 -20.70 -15.47 23.41
N LEU A 327 -20.07 -15.53 22.22
CA LEU A 327 -20.54 -16.37 21.12
C LEU A 327 -20.63 -17.84 21.55
N LYS A 328 -19.62 -18.37 22.25
CA LYS A 328 -19.61 -19.76 22.75
C LYS A 328 -20.76 -20.01 23.74
N ILE A 329 -21.02 -19.06 24.65
CA ILE A 329 -22.10 -19.16 25.64
C ILE A 329 -23.46 -19.14 24.93
N LEU A 330 -23.72 -18.12 24.09
CA LEU A 330 -24.98 -17.97 23.36
C LEU A 330 -25.25 -19.15 22.41
N SER A 331 -24.21 -19.68 21.77
CA SER A 331 -24.32 -20.88 20.93
C SER A 331 -24.71 -22.12 21.75
N THR A 332 -24.19 -22.24 22.97
CA THR A 332 -24.58 -23.33 23.89
C THR A 332 -26.03 -23.18 24.35
N VAL A 333 -26.48 -21.96 24.67
CA VAL A 333 -27.88 -21.65 24.99
C VAL A 333 -28.80 -21.97 23.81
N LYS A 334 -28.43 -21.57 22.58
CA LYS A 334 -29.23 -21.90 21.40
C LYS A 334 -29.28 -23.42 21.15
N ALA A 335 -28.19 -24.15 21.42
CA ALA A 335 -28.15 -25.59 21.25
C ALA A 335 -29.12 -26.35 22.18
N THR A 336 -29.36 -25.85 23.39
CA THR A 336 -30.37 -26.46 24.28
C THR A 336 -31.79 -26.23 23.74
N MET A 337 -32.04 -25.08 23.12
CA MET A 337 -33.35 -24.65 22.58
C MET A 337 -33.70 -25.21 21.20
N LEU A 338 -32.77 -25.90 20.52
CA LEU A 338 -33.04 -26.56 19.22
C LEU A 338 -34.20 -27.60 19.25
N GLY A 339 -34.61 -28.08 20.43
CA GLY A 339 -35.77 -28.98 20.58
C GLY A 339 -37.12 -28.28 20.80
N SER A 340 -37.11 -26.96 20.97
CA SER A 340 -38.26 -26.10 21.28
C SER A 340 -38.29 -24.90 20.34
N GLN A 341 -38.00 -25.11 19.05
CA GLN A 341 -38.00 -24.04 18.05
C GLN A 341 -39.36 -23.33 17.98
N GLY A 342 -39.34 -22.01 17.86
CA GLY A 342 -40.53 -21.17 17.76
C GLY A 342 -41.16 -20.77 19.09
N THR A 343 -40.51 -21.08 20.23
CA THR A 343 -40.86 -20.43 21.50
C THR A 343 -40.29 -19.01 21.55
N GLU A 344 -40.92 -18.13 22.34
CA GLU A 344 -40.44 -16.77 22.59
C GLU A 344 -38.98 -16.78 23.11
N GLU A 345 -38.65 -17.71 24.00
CA GLU A 345 -37.29 -17.91 24.51
C GLU A 345 -36.27 -18.26 23.40
N ASP A 346 -36.68 -19.07 22.41
CA ASP A 346 -35.82 -19.46 21.28
C ASP A 346 -35.58 -18.31 20.30
N GLU A 347 -36.60 -17.46 20.11
CA GLU A 347 -36.51 -16.23 19.31
C GLU A 347 -35.62 -15.18 19.98
N GLU A 348 -35.74 -14.98 21.29
CA GLU A 348 -34.87 -14.07 22.05
C GLU A 348 -33.40 -14.55 22.02
N ALA A 349 -33.16 -15.84 22.28
CA ALA A 349 -31.82 -16.43 22.20
C ALA A 349 -31.20 -16.27 20.80
N MET A 350 -32.02 -16.41 19.75
CA MET A 350 -31.62 -16.17 18.36
C MET A 350 -31.23 -14.70 18.14
N GLN A 351 -32.02 -13.75 18.62
CA GLN A 351 -31.71 -12.31 18.48
C GLN A 351 -30.40 -11.94 19.18
N GLN A 352 -30.17 -12.44 20.40
CA GLN A 352 -28.91 -12.21 21.12
C GLN A 352 -27.71 -12.76 20.35
N LEU A 353 -27.85 -13.95 19.77
CA LEU A 353 -26.81 -14.57 18.96
C LEU A 353 -26.52 -13.78 17.68
N VAL A 354 -27.56 -13.26 17.01
CA VAL A 354 -27.42 -12.37 15.83
C VAL A 354 -26.61 -11.12 16.17
N LEU A 355 -26.97 -10.43 17.26
CA LEU A 355 -26.28 -9.20 17.68
C LEU A 355 -24.82 -9.47 18.04
N ASN A 356 -24.55 -10.57 18.75
CA ASN A 356 -23.19 -10.98 19.08
C ASN A 356 -22.37 -11.29 17.82
N ALA A 357 -22.93 -12.03 16.85
CA ALA A 357 -22.28 -12.32 15.59
C ALA A 357 -21.96 -11.05 14.78
N GLN A 358 -22.89 -10.10 14.71
CA GLN A 358 -22.66 -8.80 14.07
C GLN A 358 -21.51 -8.04 14.72
N ASN A 359 -21.49 -7.96 16.06
CA ASN A 359 -20.42 -7.30 16.80
C ASN A 359 -19.06 -7.96 16.59
N LEU A 360 -19.01 -9.30 16.51
CA LEU A 360 -17.78 -10.04 16.26
C LEU A 360 -17.24 -9.78 14.86
N MET A 361 -18.09 -9.94 13.84
CA MET A 361 -17.69 -9.74 12.44
C MET A 361 -17.25 -8.28 12.19
N GLN A 362 -17.91 -7.31 12.82
CA GLN A 362 -17.52 -5.91 12.76
C GLN A 362 -16.17 -5.65 13.45
N SER A 363 -15.94 -6.21 14.64
CA SER A 363 -14.66 -6.05 15.36
C SER A 363 -13.48 -6.67 14.60
N VAL A 364 -13.70 -7.82 13.95
CA VAL A 364 -12.72 -8.45 13.06
C VAL A 364 -12.45 -7.59 11.83
N LYS A 365 -13.50 -7.06 11.20
CA LYS A 365 -13.39 -6.15 10.05
C LYS A 365 -12.56 -4.91 10.38
N ASP A 366 -12.84 -4.26 11.50
CA ASP A 366 -12.11 -3.07 11.94
C ASP A 366 -10.66 -3.41 12.31
N THR A 367 -10.42 -4.59 12.88
CA THR A 367 -9.07 -5.10 13.15
C THR A 367 -8.26 -5.29 11.87
N VAL A 368 -8.85 -5.87 10.82
CA VAL A 368 -8.17 -6.05 9.51
C VAL A 368 -7.79 -4.70 8.90
N ARG A 369 -8.69 -3.70 8.95
CA ARG A 369 -8.41 -2.34 8.46
C ARG A 369 -7.32 -1.62 9.26
N ALA A 370 -7.38 -1.72 10.59
CA ALA A 370 -6.35 -1.16 11.45
C ALA A 370 -5.00 -1.86 11.27
N ALA A 371 -5.00 -3.17 11.01
CA ALA A 371 -3.81 -3.96 10.71
C ALA A 371 -3.20 -3.55 9.37
N GLU A 372 -4.00 -3.37 8.32
CA GLU A 372 -3.54 -2.83 7.03
C GLU A 372 -2.81 -1.50 7.25
N ALA A 373 -3.45 -0.56 7.96
CA ALA A 373 -2.86 0.75 8.22
C ALA A 373 -1.54 0.63 9.01
N ALA A 374 -1.56 -0.08 10.15
CA ALA A 374 -0.39 -0.25 11.01
C ALA A 374 0.78 -0.94 10.29
N SER A 375 0.48 -1.79 9.29
CA SER A 375 1.50 -2.51 8.53
C SER A 375 2.40 -1.61 7.66
N ILE A 376 1.95 -0.39 7.36
CA ILE A 376 2.73 0.60 6.61
C ILE A 376 3.91 1.13 7.45
N LYS A 377 3.75 1.16 8.79
CA LYS A 377 4.71 1.73 9.74
C LYS A 377 5.35 0.66 10.61
N ILE A 378 5.82 -0.43 10.00
CA ILE A 378 6.52 -1.51 10.70
C ILE A 378 8.03 -1.23 10.78
N ARG A 379 8.69 -1.66 11.87
CA ARG A 379 10.15 -1.68 12.00
C ARG A 379 10.81 -2.44 10.84
N THR A 380 11.85 -1.85 10.24
CA THR A 380 12.57 -2.40 9.08
C THR A 380 13.22 -3.77 9.34
N ASN A 381 13.52 -4.09 10.59
CA ASN A 381 14.12 -5.36 11.04
C ASN A 381 13.11 -6.30 11.73
N SER A 382 11.82 -6.05 11.62
CA SER A 382 10.78 -6.84 12.31
C SER A 382 10.71 -8.31 11.89
N GLY A 383 11.23 -8.65 10.70
CA GLY A 383 11.11 -9.99 10.11
C GLY A 383 9.68 -10.40 9.76
N LEU A 384 8.69 -9.53 9.98
CA LEU A 384 7.29 -9.81 9.77
C LEU A 384 6.98 -9.71 8.27
N ARG A 385 6.63 -10.84 7.64
CA ARG A 385 6.16 -10.88 6.25
C ARG A 385 4.63 -10.90 6.25
N LEU A 386 4.02 -9.73 6.10
CA LEU A 386 2.58 -9.59 5.96
C LEU A 386 2.31 -8.84 4.65
N ARG A 387 1.66 -9.51 3.70
CA ARG A 387 1.49 -8.97 2.36
C ARG A 387 0.06 -8.44 2.14
N TRP A 388 -0.08 -7.13 1.94
CA TRP A 388 -1.35 -6.50 1.60
C TRP A 388 -1.44 -6.27 0.08
N ILE A 389 -1.89 -7.29 -0.65
CA ILE A 389 -2.15 -7.18 -2.09
C ILE A 389 -3.65 -7.07 -2.36
N ARG A 390 -4.02 -6.02 -3.09
CA ARG A 390 -5.34 -5.87 -3.68
C ARG A 390 -5.49 -6.86 -4.83
N LYS A 391 -6.56 -7.64 -4.79
CA LYS A 391 -6.92 -8.53 -5.89
C LYS A 391 -7.32 -7.70 -7.13
N PRO A 392 -6.83 -8.04 -8.33
CA PRO A 392 -7.23 -7.35 -9.53
C PRO A 392 -8.72 -7.58 -9.80
N MET A 393 -9.36 -6.60 -10.45
CA MET A 393 -10.81 -6.61 -10.71
C MET A 393 -11.28 -7.89 -11.41
N TRP A 394 -10.45 -8.48 -12.28
CA TRP A 394 -10.77 -9.72 -13.02
C TRP A 394 -10.68 -11.01 -12.20
N SER A 395 -10.01 -11.02 -11.04
CA SER A 395 -9.93 -12.23 -10.19
C SER A 395 -11.18 -12.51 -9.34
N ASN A 396 -12.16 -11.59 -9.41
CA ASN A 396 -13.47 -11.70 -8.78
C ASN A 396 -14.54 -12.28 -9.71
N PHE A 397 -14.18 -12.60 -10.96
CA PHE A 397 -15.07 -13.18 -11.97
C PHE A 397 -14.77 -14.66 -12.16
#